data_AF-A0A4Q7CUY9-F1
#
_entry.id   AF-A0A4Q7CUY9-F1
#
_cell.length_a   1.000
_cell.length_b   1.000
_cell.length_c   1.000
_cell.angle_alpha   90.00
_cell.angle_beta   90.00
_cell.angle_gamma   90.00
#
_symmetry.space_group_name_H-M   'P 1'
#
loop_
_entity.id
_entity.type
_entity.pdbx_description
1 polymer ?
#
loop_
_entity_poly.entity_id
_entity_poly.type
_entity_poly.pdbx_seq_one_letter_code
_entity_poly.pdbx_strand_id
1 'polypeptide(L)'
;MKTVMYKGREVKLSKEQLKKVHGMKLNLIKFQDRLIEGWTFDEALKYNHHHVMYHGNVCRKIKMKDVTYYAVAEDLVRNNIDIRSVQRYLFEGDFLGDILPLDCRFYVEYNHNAVNKLLYEDYQRFNRRKEKEAERERIAKPWLHEVPQEHGRSKYCQYLMDTSIFPKAVR
;
A
#
# COMPACT_ATOMS: atom_id res chain seq x y z
N MET A 1 6.68 16.72 -27.06
CA MET A 1 6.63 15.37 -26.44
C MET A 1 7.58 15.38 -25.26
N LYS A 2 7.26 14.71 -24.15
CA LYS A 2 8.17 14.65 -22.99
C LYS A 2 8.60 13.20 -22.76
N THR A 3 9.89 13.00 -22.54
CA THR A 3 10.54 11.72 -22.31
C THR A 3 10.87 11.56 -20.82
N VAL A 4 10.74 10.35 -20.32
CA VAL A 4 11.11 9.95 -18.96
C VAL A 4 11.93 8.68 -19.01
N MET A 5 12.88 8.54 -18.11
CA MET A 5 13.74 7.37 -18.02
C MET A 5 13.11 6.34 -17.09
N TYR A 6 12.89 5.13 -17.58
CA TYR A 6 12.38 4.02 -16.79
C TYR A 6 13.21 2.76 -17.04
N LYS A 7 13.83 2.20 -15.99
CA LYS A 7 14.69 1.00 -16.08
C LYS A 7 15.74 1.09 -17.20
N GLY A 8 16.37 2.26 -17.35
CA GLY A 8 17.40 2.51 -18.36
C GLY A 8 16.88 2.70 -19.80
N ARG A 9 15.56 2.79 -20.01
CA ARG A 9 14.96 3.07 -21.32
C ARG A 9 14.25 4.42 -21.32
N GLU A 10 14.38 5.15 -22.42
CA GLU A 10 13.59 6.34 -22.68
C GLU A 10 12.16 5.96 -23.06
N VAL A 11 11.20 6.34 -22.22
CA VAL A 11 9.78 6.18 -22.47
C VAL A 11 9.19 7.54 -22.85
N LYS A 12 8.57 7.61 -24.03
CA LYS A 12 7.83 8.79 -24.46
C LYS A 12 6.44 8.77 -23.83
N LEU A 13 6.11 9.80 -23.06
CA LEU A 13 4.78 9.93 -22.46
C LEU A 13 3.75 10.35 -23.52
N SER A 14 2.62 9.65 -23.55
CA SER A 14 1.47 10.03 -24.38
C SER A 14 0.81 11.31 -23.84
N LYS A 15 0.02 12.00 -24.68
CA LYS A 15 -0.75 13.18 -24.25
C LYS A 15 -1.74 12.84 -23.12
N GLU A 16 -2.27 11.63 -23.09
CA GLU A 16 -3.19 11.17 -22.03
C GLU A 16 -2.46 10.91 -20.71
N GLN A 17 -1.28 10.30 -20.76
CA GLN A 17 -0.45 10.08 -19.58
C GLN A 17 -0.01 11.43 -18.97
N LEU A 18 0.35 12.41 -19.79
CA LEU A 18 0.65 13.76 -19.33
C LEU A 18 -0.54 14.44 -18.66
N LYS A 19 -1.75 14.28 -19.22
CA LYS A 19 -2.99 14.76 -18.57
C LYS A 19 -3.20 14.12 -17.20
N LYS A 20 -2.98 12.80 -17.07
CA LYS A 20 -3.09 12.10 -15.78
C LYS A 20 -2.05 12.59 -14.76
N VAL A 21 -0.79 12.77 -15.16
CA VAL A 21 0.28 13.30 -14.30
C VAL A 21 -0.10 14.70 -13.78
N HIS A 22 -0.55 15.58 -14.66
CA HIS A 22 -0.99 16.92 -14.26
C HIS A 22 -2.25 16.90 -13.38
N GLY A 23 -3.22 16.03 -13.70
CA GLY A 23 -4.42 15.83 -12.87
C GLY A 23 -4.11 15.34 -11.45
N MET A 24 -3.05 14.57 -11.28
CA MET A 24 -2.56 14.11 -9.97
C MET A 24 -1.72 15.16 -9.21
N LYS A 25 -1.64 16.39 -9.74
CA LYS A 25 -0.82 17.50 -9.24
C LYS A 25 0.67 17.16 -9.15
N LEU A 26 1.16 16.37 -10.11
CA LEU A 26 2.56 16.00 -10.21
C LEU A 26 3.26 16.84 -11.27
N ASN A 27 4.54 17.14 -11.02
CA ASN A 27 5.44 17.66 -12.04
C ASN A 27 6.21 16.48 -12.67
N LEU A 28 6.72 16.65 -13.89
CA LEU A 28 7.52 15.60 -14.55
C LEU A 28 8.80 15.26 -13.81
N ILE A 29 9.42 16.24 -13.14
CA ILE A 29 10.60 15.99 -12.30
C ILE A 29 10.22 15.03 -11.17
N LYS A 30 9.15 15.34 -10.42
CA LYS A 30 8.63 14.46 -9.37
C LYS A 30 8.20 13.09 -9.88
N PHE A 31 7.68 13.01 -11.11
CA PHE A 31 7.33 11.73 -11.72
C PHE A 31 8.59 10.92 -12.06
N GLN A 32 9.64 11.56 -12.57
CA GLN A 32 10.93 10.93 -12.79
C GLN A 32 11.56 10.45 -11.46
N ASP A 33 11.48 11.26 -10.41
CA ASP A 33 11.97 10.91 -9.08
C ASP A 33 11.28 9.64 -8.56
N ARG A 34 9.96 9.50 -8.76
CA ARG A 34 9.23 8.27 -8.42
C ARG A 34 9.76 7.04 -9.14
N LEU A 35 10.04 7.16 -10.44
CA LEU A 35 10.58 6.04 -11.20
C LEU A 35 11.98 5.64 -10.73
N ILE A 36 12.78 6.61 -10.25
CA ILE A 36 14.11 6.37 -9.64
C ILE A 36 13.98 5.73 -8.26
N GLU A 37 13.00 6.17 -7.45
CA GLU A 37 12.67 5.61 -6.13
C GLU A 37 12.17 4.16 -6.19
N GLY A 38 11.91 3.62 -7.38
CA GLY A 38 11.54 2.22 -7.59
C GLY A 38 10.05 1.99 -7.82
N TRP A 39 9.26 3.05 -8.05
CA TRP A 39 7.84 2.91 -8.35
C TRP A 39 7.63 2.15 -9.66
N THR A 40 6.55 1.39 -9.74
CA THR A 40 6.07 0.92 -11.04
C THR A 40 5.44 2.08 -11.81
N PHE A 41 5.47 1.99 -13.15
CA PHE A 41 4.94 3.04 -14.02
C PHE A 41 3.45 3.30 -13.76
N ASP A 42 2.68 2.23 -13.53
CA ASP A 42 1.24 2.31 -13.25
C ASP A 42 0.95 2.94 -11.88
N GLU A 43 1.70 2.56 -10.85
CA GLU A 43 1.57 3.16 -9.51
C GLU A 43 1.92 4.65 -9.54
N ALA A 44 2.97 5.03 -10.27
CA ALA A 44 3.41 6.42 -10.37
C ALA A 44 2.34 7.32 -10.98
N LEU A 45 1.49 6.77 -11.86
CA LEU A 45 0.35 7.47 -12.48
C LEU A 45 -0.93 7.41 -11.64
N LYS A 46 -1.11 6.36 -10.85
CA LYS A 46 -2.31 6.13 -10.03
C LYS A 46 -2.40 7.11 -8.86
N TYR A 47 -1.27 7.40 -8.20
CA TYR A 47 -1.27 8.09 -6.91
C TYR A 47 -0.89 9.58 -7.00
N ASN A 48 -1.55 10.42 -6.20
CA ASN A 48 -1.26 11.86 -6.12
C ASN A 48 0.04 12.18 -5.37
N HIS A 49 0.45 13.45 -5.37
CA HIS A 49 1.70 13.95 -4.76
C HIS A 49 1.88 13.73 -3.25
N HIS A 50 0.85 13.33 -2.50
CA HIS A 50 0.99 13.00 -1.07
C HIS A 50 1.44 11.55 -0.85
N HIS A 51 1.64 10.77 -1.92
CA HIS A 51 2.14 9.42 -1.85
C HIS A 51 3.64 9.39 -2.16
N VAL A 52 4.36 8.57 -1.40
CA VAL A 52 5.83 8.43 -1.41
C VAL A 52 6.19 6.95 -1.36
N MET A 53 7.35 6.57 -1.90
CA MET A 53 7.90 5.23 -1.67
C MET A 53 8.46 5.18 -0.25
N TYR A 54 8.07 4.18 0.54
CA TYR A 54 8.64 3.97 1.87
C TYR A 54 8.72 2.48 2.18
N HIS A 55 9.90 1.99 2.55
CA HIS A 55 10.20 0.56 2.74
C HIS A 55 9.66 -0.33 1.61
N GLY A 56 9.84 0.08 0.36
CA GLY A 56 9.40 -0.67 -0.83
C GLY A 56 7.89 -0.69 -1.07
N ASN A 57 7.10 0.03 -0.27
CA ASN A 57 5.65 0.16 -0.45
C ASN A 57 5.28 1.60 -0.84
N VAL A 58 4.25 1.75 -1.67
CA VAL A 58 3.67 3.08 -1.94
C VAL A 58 2.82 3.47 -0.74
N CYS A 59 3.26 4.48 -0.01
CA CYS A 59 2.64 4.92 1.23
C CYS A 59 2.03 6.32 1.08
N ARG A 60 0.89 6.53 1.71
CA ARG A 60 0.31 7.86 1.95
C ARG A 60 1.05 8.51 3.12
N LYS A 61 1.72 9.63 2.85
CA LYS A 61 2.44 10.41 3.86
C LYS A 61 1.48 11.34 4.61
N ILE A 62 1.44 11.23 5.93
CA ILE A 62 0.67 12.11 6.82
C ILE A 62 1.65 12.74 7.80
N LYS A 63 1.88 14.05 7.66
CA LYS A 63 2.82 14.79 8.50
C LYS A 63 2.06 15.44 9.66
N MET A 64 2.41 15.07 10.88
CA MET A 64 2.00 15.74 12.11
C MET A 64 3.15 16.61 12.63
N LYS A 65 2.95 17.31 13.76
CA LYS A 65 3.93 18.23 14.34
C LYS A 65 5.29 17.56 14.63
N ASP A 66 5.26 16.45 15.35
CA ASP A 66 6.46 15.75 15.83
C ASP A 66 6.65 14.36 15.20
N VAL A 67 5.66 13.88 14.45
CA VAL A 67 5.64 12.52 13.87
C VAL A 67 5.17 12.56 12.43
N THR A 68 5.76 11.70 11.60
CA THR A 68 5.30 11.44 10.25
C THR A 68 4.83 10.00 10.16
N TYR A 69 3.59 9.81 9.72
CA TYR A 69 3.03 8.50 9.45
C TYR A 69 3.08 8.18 7.95
N TYR A 70 3.34 6.91 7.65
CA TYR A 70 3.33 6.36 6.30
C TYR A 70 2.37 5.17 6.26
N ALA A 71 1.13 5.38 5.82
CA ALA A 71 0.14 4.31 5.69
C ALA A 71 0.19 3.68 4.29
N VAL A 72 0.23 2.35 4.17
CA VAL A 72 0.34 1.67 2.87
C VAL A 72 -0.91 1.92 2.03
N ALA A 73 -0.74 2.48 0.83
CA ALA A 73 -1.85 2.98 0.02
C ALA A 73 -2.77 1.86 -0.48
N GLU A 74 -2.21 0.68 -0.75
CA GLU A 74 -2.99 -0.50 -1.14
C GLU A 74 -3.93 -0.95 -0.02
N ASP A 75 -3.43 -1.01 1.22
CA ASP A 75 -4.21 -1.45 2.38
C ASP A 75 -5.36 -0.46 2.70
N LEU A 76 -5.12 0.85 2.50
CA LEU A 76 -6.15 1.89 2.63
C LEU A 76 -7.29 1.72 1.61
N VAL A 77 -6.94 1.40 0.37
CA VAL A 77 -7.94 1.16 -0.70
C VAL A 77 -8.70 -0.13 -0.43
N ARG A 78 -8.00 -1.21 -0.05
CA ARG A 78 -8.61 -2.51 0.27
C ARG A 78 -9.65 -2.40 1.38
N ASN A 79 -9.35 -1.62 2.42
CA ASN A 79 -10.24 -1.42 3.56
C ASN A 79 -11.20 -0.22 3.41
N ASN A 80 -11.25 0.40 2.22
CA ASN A 80 -12.11 1.56 1.92
C ASN A 80 -12.00 2.70 2.94
N ILE A 81 -10.77 3.02 3.35
CA ILE A 81 -10.49 3.99 4.41
C ILE A 81 -10.43 5.40 3.85
N ASP A 82 -11.27 6.30 4.34
CA ASP A 82 -11.20 7.72 4.00
C ASP A 82 -10.08 8.43 4.79
N ILE A 83 -9.14 8.99 4.04
CA ILE A 83 -7.98 9.67 4.62
C ILE A 83 -8.37 10.91 5.42
N ARG A 84 -9.50 11.57 5.10
CA ARG A 84 -9.93 12.75 5.87
C ARG A 84 -10.38 12.37 7.26
N SER A 85 -11.10 11.26 7.41
CA SER A 85 -11.47 10.72 8.72
C SER A 85 -10.23 10.36 9.52
N VAL A 86 -9.26 9.66 8.91
CA VAL A 86 -7.99 9.32 9.58
C VAL A 86 -7.26 10.57 10.07
N GLN A 87 -7.16 11.60 9.24
CA GLN A 87 -6.52 12.86 9.64
C GLN A 87 -7.24 13.51 10.82
N ARG A 88 -8.57 13.53 10.83
CA ARG A 88 -9.35 14.09 11.95
C ARG A 88 -9.01 13.40 13.27
N TYR A 89 -9.04 12.07 13.32
CA TYR A 89 -8.71 11.31 14.53
C TYR A 89 -7.26 11.54 14.98
N LEU A 90 -6.31 11.57 14.03
CA LEU A 90 -4.91 11.90 14.35
C LEU A 90 -4.75 13.31 14.94
N PHE A 91 -5.55 14.29 14.51
CA PHE A 91 -5.55 15.65 15.08
C PHE A 91 -6.19 15.70 16.47
N GLU A 92 -7.14 14.83 16.76
CA GLU A 92 -7.76 14.67 18.09
C GLU A 92 -6.79 14.03 19.10
N GLY A 93 -5.69 13.46 18.61
CA GLY A 93 -4.62 12.88 19.43
C GLY A 93 -4.57 11.35 19.40
N ASP A 94 -5.44 10.72 18.62
CA ASP A 94 -5.47 9.26 18.50
C ASP A 94 -4.24 8.72 17.79
N PHE A 95 -3.85 7.50 18.16
CA PHE A 95 -2.76 6.78 17.52
C PHE A 95 -3.22 6.10 16.23
N LEU A 96 -2.39 6.14 15.17
CA LEU A 96 -2.77 5.60 13.86
C LEU A 96 -3.15 4.10 13.91
N GLY A 97 -2.49 3.32 14.75
CA GLY A 97 -2.78 1.89 14.89
C GLY A 97 -4.12 1.58 15.56
N ASP A 98 -4.73 2.54 16.27
CA ASP A 98 -6.08 2.36 16.82
C ASP A 98 -7.16 2.84 15.84
N ILE A 99 -6.79 3.72 14.90
CA ILE A 99 -7.69 4.20 13.84
C ILE A 99 -7.77 3.17 12.70
N LEU A 100 -6.64 2.59 12.30
CA LEU A 100 -6.58 1.66 11.19
C LEU A 100 -6.90 0.22 11.64
N PRO A 101 -7.57 -0.57 10.78
CA PRO A 101 -7.69 -2.01 10.96
C PRO A 101 -6.33 -2.71 11.14
N LEU A 102 -6.29 -3.81 11.89
CA LEU A 102 -5.05 -4.53 12.25
C LEU A 102 -4.30 -5.12 11.03
N ASP A 103 -5.02 -5.43 9.95
CA ASP A 103 -4.45 -5.92 8.69
C ASP A 103 -3.71 -4.81 7.91
N CYS A 104 -3.99 -3.53 8.19
CA CYS A 104 -3.32 -2.40 7.56
C CYS A 104 -1.87 -2.27 8.02
N ARG A 105 -0.97 -2.04 7.07
CA ARG A 105 0.42 -1.73 7.36
C ARG A 105 0.62 -0.21 7.36
N PHE A 106 1.35 0.25 8.36
CA PHE A 106 1.82 1.62 8.44
C PHE A 106 3.18 1.69 9.11
N TYR A 107 3.90 2.76 8.85
CA TYR A 107 5.19 3.05 9.45
C TYR A 107 5.16 4.42 10.14
N VAL A 108 6.04 4.59 11.12
CA VAL A 108 6.14 5.80 11.93
C VAL A 108 7.58 6.30 11.89
N GLU A 109 7.76 7.58 11.58
CA GLU A 109 9.04 8.28 11.61
C GLU A 109 8.95 9.47 12.56
N TYR A 110 9.89 9.57 13.50
CA TYR A 110 9.86 10.55 14.59
C TYR A 110 10.79 11.72 14.29
N ASN A 111 10.28 12.95 14.47
CA ASN A 111 11.12 14.15 14.47
C ASN A 111 11.61 14.38 15.91
N HIS A 112 12.84 13.97 16.20
CA HIS A 112 13.69 14.15 17.41
C HIS A 112 13.22 14.96 18.66
N ASN A 113 12.02 14.70 19.22
CA ASN A 113 11.54 15.30 20.50
C ASN A 113 11.12 14.25 21.55
N ALA A 114 11.08 14.63 22.84
CA ALA A 114 10.81 13.74 23.98
C ALA A 114 9.40 13.10 24.00
N VAL A 115 8.41 13.73 23.37
CA VAL A 115 7.02 13.22 23.21
C VAL A 115 6.99 11.89 22.45
N ASN A 116 8.04 11.58 21.69
CA ASN A 116 8.14 10.39 20.84
C ASN A 116 8.23 9.06 21.63
N LYS A 117 8.60 9.07 22.92
CA LYS A 117 8.72 7.83 23.70
C LYS A 117 7.37 7.14 23.90
N LEU A 118 6.33 7.89 24.27
CA LEU A 118 4.97 7.36 24.45
C LEU A 118 4.44 6.76 23.14
N LEU A 119 4.61 7.48 22.04
CA LEU A 119 4.12 7.07 20.74
C LEU A 119 4.89 5.87 20.17
N TYR A 120 6.17 5.71 20.54
CA TYR A 120 6.93 4.48 20.28
C TYR A 120 6.38 3.30 21.08
N GLU A 121 6.08 3.49 22.36
CA GLU A 121 5.48 2.45 23.20
C GLU A 121 4.12 1.98 22.65
N ASP A 122 3.29 2.91 22.14
CA ASP A 122 2.01 2.60 21.48
C ASP A 122 2.21 1.83 20.16
N TYR A 123 3.18 2.21 19.33
CA TYR A 123 3.51 1.45 18.12
C TYR A 123 3.97 0.02 18.45
N GLN A 124 4.81 -0.14 19.47
CA GLN A 124 5.22 -1.47 19.94
C GLN A 124 4.02 -2.25 20.51
N ARG A 125 3.10 -1.59 21.21
CA ARG A 125 1.87 -2.22 21.71
C ARG A 125 0.97 -2.71 20.57
N PHE A 126 0.83 -1.93 19.50
CA PHE A 126 0.09 -2.32 18.30
C PHE A 126 0.71 -3.56 17.64
N ASN A 127 2.03 -3.57 17.42
CA ASN A 127 2.71 -4.73 16.82
C ASN A 127 2.53 -6.00 17.66
N ARG A 128 2.64 -5.89 18.99
CA ARG A 128 2.37 -7.02 19.90
C ARG A 128 0.94 -7.52 19.81
N ARG A 129 -0.05 -6.65 19.63
CA ARG A 129 -1.47 -7.05 19.44
C ARG A 129 -1.61 -7.84 18.14
N LYS A 130 -1.01 -7.35 17.06
CA LYS A 130 -1.04 -7.99 15.74
C LYS A 130 -0.41 -9.38 15.76
N GLU A 131 0.75 -9.52 16.41
CA GLU A 131 1.43 -10.82 16.57
C GLU A 131 0.58 -11.81 17.37
N LYS A 132 -0.03 -11.37 18.47
CA LYS A 132 -0.91 -12.23 19.30
C LYS A 132 -2.15 -12.70 18.53
N GLU A 133 -2.72 -11.84 17.70
CA GLU A 133 -3.87 -12.21 16.87
C GLU A 133 -3.49 -13.21 15.78
N ALA A 134 -2.34 -13.01 15.12
CA ALA A 134 -1.80 -13.97 14.17
C ALA A 134 -1.52 -15.33 14.83
N GLU A 135 -0.99 -15.34 16.06
CA GLU A 135 -0.75 -16.59 16.79
C GLU A 135 -2.06 -17.29 17.19
N ARG A 136 -3.07 -16.53 17.63
CA ARG A 136 -4.42 -17.08 17.88
C ARG A 136 -5.03 -17.68 16.62
N GLU A 137 -4.87 -17.02 15.46
CA GLU A 137 -5.34 -17.54 14.19
C GLU A 137 -4.63 -18.85 13.82
N ARG A 138 -3.31 -18.92 14.01
CA ARG A 138 -2.53 -20.15 13.79
C ARG A 138 -3.02 -21.32 14.66
N ILE A 139 -3.28 -21.06 15.94
CA ILE A 139 -3.79 -22.09 16.87
C ILE A 139 -5.23 -22.48 16.53
N ALA A 140 -6.08 -21.53 16.16
CA ALA A 140 -7.49 -21.79 15.87
C ALA A 140 -7.71 -22.45 14.51
N LYS A 141 -6.83 -22.17 13.54
CA LYS A 141 -6.91 -22.65 12.15
C LYS A 141 -5.56 -23.22 11.69
N PRO A 142 -5.01 -24.26 12.35
CA PRO A 142 -3.68 -24.80 12.03
C PRO A 142 -3.61 -25.33 10.59
N TRP A 143 -4.70 -25.89 10.07
CA TRP A 143 -4.81 -26.39 8.70
C TRP A 143 -4.57 -25.32 7.62
N LEU A 144 -4.72 -24.04 7.95
CA LEU A 144 -4.45 -22.93 7.02
C LEU A 144 -2.95 -22.69 6.84
N HIS A 145 -2.13 -23.09 7.82
CA HIS A 145 -0.68 -22.84 7.81
C HIS A 145 0.15 -24.11 7.57
N GLU A 146 -0.37 -25.29 7.95
CA GLU A 146 0.35 -26.56 7.82
C GLU A 146 0.19 -27.22 6.43
N VAL A 147 -0.94 -26.98 5.76
CA VAL A 147 -1.28 -27.67 4.50
C VAL A 147 -0.88 -26.80 3.30
N PRO A 148 -0.29 -27.36 2.23
CA PRO A 148 -0.01 -26.63 0.99
C PRO A 148 -1.28 -25.99 0.42
N GLN A 149 -1.33 -24.65 0.44
CA GLN A 149 -2.46 -23.88 -0.08
C GLN A 149 -2.48 -23.83 -1.61
N GLU A 150 -1.38 -24.20 -2.27
CA GLU A 150 -1.31 -24.35 -3.71
C GLU A 150 -1.57 -25.80 -4.11
N HIS A 151 -2.64 -26.03 -4.86
CA HIS A 151 -2.98 -27.33 -5.43
C HIS A 151 -2.90 -27.26 -6.95
N GLY A 152 -2.23 -28.23 -7.57
CA GLY A 152 -2.23 -28.38 -9.02
C GLY A 152 -3.65 -28.61 -9.55
N ARG A 153 -3.96 -28.04 -10.73
CA ARG A 153 -5.26 -28.30 -11.39
C ARG A 153 -5.38 -29.78 -11.73
N SER A 154 -6.48 -30.42 -11.33
CA SER A 154 -6.74 -31.80 -11.72
C SER A 154 -7.06 -31.89 -13.22
N LYS A 155 -6.82 -33.05 -13.83
CA LYS A 155 -7.15 -33.31 -15.25
C LYS A 155 -8.61 -33.01 -15.56
N TYR A 156 -9.52 -33.30 -14.62
CA TYR A 156 -10.94 -32.99 -14.76
C TYR A 156 -11.24 -31.49 -14.71
N CYS A 157 -10.57 -30.74 -13.82
CA CYS A 157 -10.69 -29.28 -13.77
C CYS A 157 -10.17 -28.64 -15.07
N GLN A 158 -9.07 -29.16 -15.62
CA GLN A 158 -8.52 -28.73 -16.90
C GLN A 158 -9.47 -29.03 -18.06
N TYR A 159 -10.05 -30.24 -18.12
CA TYR A 159 -11.09 -30.60 -19.07
C TYR A 159 -12.29 -29.65 -19.00
N LEU A 160 -12.79 -29.32 -17.80
CA LEU A 160 -13.91 -28.39 -17.65
C LEU A 160 -13.58 -26.98 -18.14
N MET A 161 -12.35 -26.49 -17.92
CA MET A 161 -11.88 -25.20 -18.45
C MET A 161 -11.71 -25.19 -19.98
N ASP A 162 -11.30 -26.33 -20.55
CA ASP A 162 -11.14 -26.50 -21.99
C ASP A 162 -12.51 -26.56 -22.68
N THR A 163 -13.48 -27.26 -22.07
CA THR A 163 -14.88 -27.21 -22.50
C THR A 163 -15.47 -25.81 -22.29
N SER A 164 -16.37 -25.38 -23.17
CA SER A 164 -16.92 -24.01 -23.14
C SER A 164 -17.92 -23.75 -21.99
N ILE A 165 -17.85 -24.53 -20.91
CA ILE A 165 -18.72 -24.46 -19.73
C ILE A 165 -18.32 -23.28 -18.84
N PHE A 166 -17.02 -23.01 -18.70
CA PHE A 166 -16.57 -21.81 -18.01
C PHE A 166 -16.64 -20.60 -18.94
N PRO A 167 -17.11 -19.43 -18.45
CA PRO A 167 -17.11 -18.20 -19.24
C PRO A 167 -15.68 -17.82 -19.60
N LYS A 168 -15.34 -18.01 -20.88
CA LYS A 168 -14.04 -17.61 -21.43
C LYS A 168 -14.08 -16.10 -21.61
N ALA A 169 -13.12 -15.39 -21.01
CA ALA A 169 -12.98 -13.96 -21.22
C ALA A 169 -12.75 -13.72 -22.72
N VAL A 170 -13.76 -13.14 -23.38
CA VAL A 170 -13.66 -12.72 -24.78
C VAL A 170 -12.72 -11.52 -24.79
N ARG A 171 -11.54 -11.70 -25.40
CA ARG A 171 -10.58 -10.61 -25.61
C ARG A 171 -10.94 -9.82 -26.85
#